data_AF-A0A376CMC4-F1
#
_entry.id   AF-A0A376CMC4-F1
#
_cell.length_a   1.000
_cell.length_b   1.000
_cell.length_c   1.000
_cell.angle_alpha   90.00
_cell.angle_beta   90.00
_cell.angle_gamma   90.00
#
_symmetry.space_group_name_H-M   'P 1'
#
loop_
_entity.id
_entity.type
_entity.pdbx_description
1 polymer ?
#
loop_
_entity_poly.entity_id
_entity_poly.type
_entity_poly.pdbx_seq_one_letter_code
_entity_poly.pdbx_strand_id
1 'polypeptide(L)'
;MSTPETRSRTKETPRRFSLAMRLILPAVWLGIIVAIDGFEAPLKFQAPGMTIPLGLGIGKLVFTAMNAAEIILAVWLLCSALRTKFVHPDLGWVWALIGLLALKVAVVRPMLNIRTEAVIAGEAAPFGYMHSVYIVVDFLIVVTLVVYLWRQSRLLINP
;
A
#
# COMPACT_ATOMS: atom_id res chain seq x y z
N MET A 1 35.06 29.65 18.95
CA MET A 1 35.36 29.67 17.51
C MET A 1 35.07 28.28 16.95
N SER A 2 33.81 28.02 16.57
CA SER A 2 33.36 26.72 16.04
C SER A 2 33.56 26.69 14.53
N THR A 3 34.27 25.68 14.04
CA THR A 3 34.61 25.54 12.61
C THR A 3 33.37 25.26 11.76
N PRO A 4 33.30 25.82 10.53
CA PRO A 4 32.14 25.71 9.63
C PRO A 4 31.78 24.27 9.20
N GLU A 5 32.69 23.30 9.38
CA GLU A 5 32.46 21.89 9.02
C GLU A 5 31.34 21.21 9.82
N THR A 6 31.16 21.55 11.10
CA THR A 6 30.19 20.86 11.98
C THR A 6 28.73 21.14 11.63
N ARG A 7 28.44 22.26 10.96
CA ARG A 7 27.07 22.67 10.57
C ARG A 7 26.55 21.95 9.31
N SER A 8 27.44 21.30 8.54
CA SER A 8 27.10 20.60 7.31
C SER A 8 26.63 19.16 7.56
N ARG A 9 27.37 18.39 8.39
CA ARG A 9 27.07 16.98 8.71
C ARG A 9 25.70 16.76 9.34
N THR A 10 25.25 17.65 10.22
CA THR A 10 23.96 17.51 10.93
C THR A 10 22.75 17.64 10.01
N LYS A 11 22.89 18.35 8.88
CA LYS A 11 21.83 18.47 7.87
C LYS A 11 21.83 17.32 6.86
N GLU A 12 22.91 16.56 6.75
CA GLU A 12 23.00 15.42 5.81
C GLU A 12 22.27 14.17 6.31
N THR A 13 22.35 13.86 7.61
CA THR A 13 21.73 12.65 8.17
C THR A 13 20.20 12.60 7.97
N PRO A 14 19.43 13.68 8.22
CA PRO A 14 17.99 13.72 7.96
C PRO A 14 17.65 13.55 6.48
N ARG A 15 18.53 14.00 5.56
CA ARG A 15 18.32 13.89 4.12
C ARG A 15 18.46 12.44 3.64
N ARG A 16 19.55 11.77 4.02
CA ARG A 16 19.79 10.36 3.65
C ARG A 16 18.69 9.46 4.21
N PHE A 17 18.24 9.73 5.43
CA PHE A 17 17.13 9.02 6.04
C PHE A 17 15.82 9.20 5.25
N SER A 18 15.47 10.44 4.87
CA SER A 18 14.28 10.71 4.05
C SER A 18 14.30 9.96 2.71
N LEU A 19 15.44 10.01 2.01
CA LEU A 19 15.63 9.30 0.74
C LEU A 19 15.52 7.78 0.89
N ALA A 20 16.13 7.20 1.93
CA ALA A 20 16.00 5.77 2.23
C ALA A 20 14.53 5.38 2.49
N MET A 21 13.78 6.20 3.24
CA MET A 21 12.36 5.95 3.51
C MET A 21 11.50 5.99 2.24
N ARG A 22 11.86 6.80 1.24
CA ARG A 22 11.15 6.84 -0.06
C ARG A 22 11.34 5.55 -0.87
N LEU A 23 12.35 4.73 -0.57
CA LEU A 23 12.52 3.41 -1.20
C LEU A 23 11.96 2.28 -0.33
N ILE A 24 12.21 2.34 0.99
CA ILE A 24 11.83 1.27 1.91
C ILE A 24 10.31 1.19 2.07
N LEU A 25 9.62 2.32 2.27
CA LEU A 25 8.18 2.31 2.55
C LEU A 25 7.37 1.73 1.37
N PRO A 26 7.58 2.17 0.11
CA PRO A 26 6.84 1.59 -1.03
C PRO A 26 7.23 0.15 -1.31
N ALA A 27 8.48 -0.26 -1.06
CA ALA A 27 8.91 -1.64 -1.24
C ALA A 27 8.24 -2.59 -0.21
N VAL A 28 8.15 -2.16 1.05
CA VAL A 28 7.40 -2.89 2.08
C VAL A 28 5.92 -2.95 1.74
N TRP A 29 5.33 -1.84 1.29
CA TRP A 29 3.94 -1.80 0.85
C TRP A 29 3.67 -2.79 -0.29
N LEU A 30 4.52 -2.79 -1.32
CA LEU A 30 4.43 -3.74 -2.43
C LEU A 30 4.51 -5.20 -1.93
N GLY A 31 5.44 -5.49 -1.02
CA GLY A 31 5.59 -6.82 -0.42
C GLY A 31 4.33 -7.28 0.33
N ILE A 32 3.67 -6.37 1.06
CA ILE A 32 2.40 -6.66 1.75
C ILE A 32 1.31 -7.06 0.76
N ILE A 33 1.11 -6.27 -0.30
CA ILE A 33 0.08 -6.57 -1.32
C ILE A 33 0.35 -7.93 -1.97
N VAL A 34 1.60 -8.18 -2.38
CA VAL A 34 1.96 -9.46 -3.00
C VAL A 34 1.74 -10.64 -2.04
N ALA A 35 2.17 -10.51 -0.78
CA ALA A 35 2.04 -11.57 0.22
C ALA A 35 0.57 -11.87 0.58
N ILE A 36 -0.25 -10.84 0.77
CA ILE A 36 -1.62 -11.01 1.22
C ILE A 36 -2.56 -11.28 0.03
N ASP A 37 -2.59 -10.40 -0.95
CA ASP A 37 -3.58 -10.49 -2.05
C ASP A 37 -3.17 -11.56 -3.07
N GLY A 38 -1.87 -11.71 -3.30
CA GLY A 38 -1.33 -12.68 -4.24
C GLY A 38 -1.25 -14.09 -3.68
N PHE A 39 -0.77 -14.26 -2.43
CA PHE A 39 -0.53 -15.58 -1.85
C PHE A 39 -1.57 -15.99 -0.80
N GLU A 40 -1.78 -15.21 0.26
CA GLU A 40 -2.70 -15.58 1.34
C GLU A 40 -4.14 -15.79 0.83
N ALA A 41 -4.65 -14.84 0.05
CA ALA A 41 -6.04 -14.82 -0.37
C ALA A 41 -6.45 -16.07 -1.18
N PRO A 42 -5.68 -16.56 -2.17
CA PRO A 42 -6.01 -17.81 -2.86
C PRO A 42 -5.62 -19.07 -2.07
N LEU A 43 -4.47 -19.07 -1.36
CA LEU A 43 -3.97 -20.29 -0.71
C LEU A 43 -4.83 -20.72 0.48
N LYS A 44 -5.45 -19.77 1.21
CA LYS A 44 -6.28 -20.12 2.37
C LYS A 44 -7.45 -21.02 2.01
N PHE A 45 -8.03 -20.88 0.81
CA PHE A 45 -9.14 -21.71 0.34
C PHE A 45 -8.72 -23.13 -0.09
N GLN A 46 -7.41 -23.39 -0.18
CA GLN A 46 -6.87 -24.70 -0.54
C GLN A 46 -6.58 -25.57 0.70
N ALA A 47 -6.71 -25.01 1.91
CA ALA A 47 -6.46 -25.74 3.14
C ALA A 47 -7.53 -26.81 3.41
N PRO A 48 -7.17 -28.02 3.87
CA PRO A 48 -8.12 -29.05 4.26
C PRO A 48 -9.08 -28.55 5.34
N GLY A 49 -10.39 -28.81 5.16
CA GLY A 49 -11.42 -28.38 6.10
C GLY A 49 -11.83 -26.90 5.98
N MET A 50 -11.30 -26.16 4.99
CA MET A 50 -11.72 -24.78 4.75
C MET A 50 -13.13 -24.70 4.15
N THR A 51 -13.94 -23.77 4.67
CA THR A 51 -15.26 -23.45 4.12
C THR A 51 -15.30 -22.01 3.61
N ILE A 52 -16.23 -21.71 2.69
CA ILE A 52 -16.36 -20.35 2.15
C ILE A 52 -16.64 -19.32 3.25
N PRO A 53 -17.64 -19.50 4.15
CA PRO A 53 -17.91 -18.51 5.20
C PRO A 53 -16.72 -18.27 6.13
N LEU A 54 -15.97 -19.34 6.47
CA LEU A 54 -14.78 -19.21 7.30
C LEU A 54 -13.67 -18.43 6.59
N GLY A 55 -13.36 -18.77 5.33
CA GLY A 55 -12.35 -18.08 4.54
C GLY A 55 -12.70 -16.61 4.27
N LEU A 56 -13.99 -16.30 4.11
CA LEU A 56 -14.52 -14.94 4.01
C LEU A 56 -14.36 -14.16 5.32
N GLY A 57 -14.66 -14.78 6.46
CA GLY A 57 -14.46 -14.19 7.80
C GLY A 57 -12.99 -13.87 8.07
N ILE A 58 -12.08 -14.81 7.77
CA ILE A 58 -10.62 -14.61 7.87
C ILE A 58 -10.19 -13.48 6.94
N GLY A 59 -10.66 -13.49 5.68
CA GLY A 59 -10.40 -12.45 4.71
C GLY A 59 -10.76 -11.07 5.26
N LYS A 60 -11.96 -10.88 5.80
CA LYS A 60 -12.39 -9.59 6.37
C LYS A 60 -11.39 -9.04 7.40
N LEU A 61 -10.88 -9.88 8.30
CA LEU A 61 -9.89 -9.48 9.31
C LEU A 61 -8.54 -9.13 8.68
N VAL A 62 -7.98 -10.02 7.86
CA VAL A 62 -6.67 -9.85 7.22
C VAL A 62 -6.66 -8.61 6.33
N PHE A 63 -7.67 -8.44 5.47
CA PHE A 63 -7.80 -7.24 4.64
C PHE A 63 -8.03 -5.98 5.49
N THR A 64 -8.71 -6.04 6.64
CA THR A 64 -8.80 -4.87 7.54
C THR A 64 -7.41 -4.43 8.01
N ALA A 65 -6.64 -5.38 8.53
CA ALA A 65 -5.31 -5.12 9.05
C ALA A 65 -4.35 -4.65 7.95
N MET A 66 -4.42 -5.27 6.77
CA MET A 66 -3.64 -4.87 5.61
C MET A 66 -3.93 -3.41 5.23
N ASN A 67 -5.20 -3.05 5.01
CA ASN A 67 -5.56 -1.69 4.62
C ASN A 67 -5.12 -0.65 5.67
N ALA A 68 -5.18 -0.99 6.97
CA ALA A 68 -4.67 -0.11 8.02
C ALA A 68 -3.14 0.09 7.91
N ALA A 69 -2.39 -0.99 7.64
CA ALA A 69 -0.95 -0.91 7.41
C ALA A 69 -0.61 -0.08 6.17
N GLU A 70 -1.36 -0.23 5.07
CA GLU A 70 -1.20 0.57 3.85
C GLU A 70 -1.42 2.06 4.12
N ILE A 71 -2.43 2.42 4.91
CA ILE A 71 -2.67 3.82 5.32
C ILE A 71 -1.48 4.38 6.11
N ILE A 72 -0.96 3.62 7.07
CA ILE A 72 0.22 4.04 7.86
C ILE A 72 1.43 4.27 6.95
N LEU A 73 1.68 3.34 6.02
CA LEU A 73 2.77 3.45 5.05
C LEU A 73 2.58 4.67 4.13
N ALA A 74 1.36 4.92 3.65
CA ALA A 74 1.03 6.08 2.83
C ALA A 74 1.28 7.41 3.57
N VAL A 75 0.86 7.51 4.84
CA VAL A 75 1.09 8.68 5.68
C VAL A 75 2.60 8.91 5.90
N TRP A 76 3.36 7.87 6.20
CA TRP A 76 4.81 7.99 6.38
C TRP A 76 5.52 8.36 5.09
N LEU A 77 5.09 7.80 3.96
CA LEU A 77 5.62 8.14 2.64
C LEU A 77 5.35 9.61 2.31
N LEU A 78 4.15 10.11 2.58
CA LEU A 78 3.79 11.52 2.41
C LEU A 78 4.65 12.43 3.30
N CYS A 79 4.79 12.10 4.58
CA CYS A 79 5.64 12.84 5.52
C CYS A 79 7.10 12.91 5.04
N SER A 80 7.64 11.80 4.52
CA SER A 80 8.97 11.75 3.91
C SER A 80 9.06 12.58 2.62
N ALA A 81 8.02 12.53 1.78
CA ALA A 81 7.94 13.32 0.56
C ALA A 81 8.00 14.83 0.86
N LEU A 82 7.24 15.32 1.84
CA LEU A 82 7.13 16.74 2.19
C LEU A 82 8.40 17.33 2.85
N ARG A 83 9.23 16.51 3.50
CA ARG A 83 10.42 16.98 4.24
C ARG A 83 11.65 17.29 3.38
N THR A 84 11.65 16.93 2.10
CA THR A 84 12.85 17.02 1.23
C THR A 84 12.61 17.98 0.07
N LYS A 85 13.31 19.13 0.07
CA LYS A 85 13.16 20.22 -0.93
C LYS A 85 14.00 20.07 -2.21
N PHE A 86 15.00 19.18 -2.23
CA PHE A 86 16.07 19.19 -3.24
C PHE A 86 15.92 18.12 -4.33
N VAL A 87 15.19 17.05 -4.06
CA VAL A 87 14.75 16.10 -5.09
C VAL A 87 13.28 16.38 -5.23
N HIS A 88 12.84 16.96 -6.35
CA HIS A 88 11.43 17.17 -6.64
C HIS A 88 10.69 15.90 -6.27
N PRO A 89 9.95 15.88 -5.13
CA PRO A 89 9.23 14.70 -4.78
C PRO A 89 8.27 14.48 -5.94
N ASP A 90 8.21 13.26 -6.46
CA ASP A 90 7.19 12.82 -7.40
C ASP A 90 5.84 12.84 -6.67
N LEU A 91 5.42 14.01 -6.19
CA LEU A 91 4.32 14.23 -5.27
C LEU A 91 3.00 13.87 -5.95
N GLY A 92 2.93 14.07 -7.28
CA GLY A 92 1.84 13.55 -8.10
C GLY A 92 1.66 12.04 -7.99
N TRP A 93 2.75 11.26 -7.93
CA TRP A 93 2.69 9.81 -7.75
C TRP A 93 2.31 9.42 -6.33
N VAL A 94 2.79 10.15 -5.32
CA VAL A 94 2.36 9.95 -3.92
C VAL A 94 0.86 10.24 -3.77
N TRP A 95 0.37 11.32 -4.37
CA TRP A 95 -1.06 11.63 -4.38
C TRP A 95 -1.88 10.62 -5.18
N ALA A 96 -1.36 10.08 -6.28
CA ALA A 96 -2.01 9.00 -7.02
C ALA A 96 -2.16 7.74 -6.15
N LEU A 97 -1.11 7.34 -5.42
CA LEU A 97 -1.17 6.22 -4.47
C LEU A 97 -2.22 6.47 -3.36
N ILE A 98 -2.22 7.66 -2.77
CA ILE A 98 -3.19 8.04 -1.74
C ILE A 98 -4.61 8.02 -2.30
N GLY A 99 -4.83 8.54 -3.51
CA GLY A 99 -6.13 8.56 -4.18
C GLY A 99 -6.65 7.15 -4.47
N LEU A 100 -5.80 6.27 -4.99
CA LEU A 100 -6.13 4.86 -5.22
C LEU A 100 -6.44 4.12 -3.91
N LEU A 101 -5.63 4.35 -2.87
CA LEU A 101 -5.86 3.76 -1.55
C LEU A 101 -7.18 4.27 -0.94
N ALA A 102 -7.48 5.57 -1.06
CA ALA A 102 -8.73 6.14 -0.60
C ALA A 102 -9.93 5.53 -1.35
N LEU A 103 -9.84 5.38 -2.67
CA LEU A 103 -10.87 4.69 -3.47
C LEU A 103 -11.07 3.25 -2.99
N LYS A 104 -9.97 2.51 -2.78
CA LYS A 104 -10.00 1.13 -2.27
C LYS A 104 -10.72 1.04 -0.92
N VAL A 105 -10.30 1.85 0.05
CA VAL A 105 -10.78 1.79 1.43
C VAL A 105 -12.19 2.35 1.59
N ALA A 106 -12.51 3.45 0.90
CA ALA A 106 -13.78 4.16 1.09
C ALA A 106 -14.92 3.63 0.20
N VAL A 107 -14.61 3.05 -0.95
CA VAL A 107 -15.65 2.64 -1.93
C VAL A 107 -15.67 1.13 -2.11
N VAL A 108 -14.52 0.54 -2.48
CA VAL A 108 -14.49 -0.88 -2.87
C VAL A 108 -14.70 -1.78 -1.64
N ARG A 109 -14.03 -1.47 -0.55
CA ARG A 109 -14.02 -2.29 0.67
C ARG A 109 -15.37 -2.37 1.38
N PRO A 110 -16.12 -1.27 1.62
CA PRO A 110 -17.44 -1.36 2.24
C PRO A 110 -18.40 -2.20 1.41
N MET A 111 -18.33 -2.08 0.08
CA MET A 111 -19.19 -2.83 -0.83
C MET A 111 -18.89 -4.33 -0.82
N LEU A 112 -17.62 -4.71 -0.71
CA LEU A 112 -17.23 -6.12 -0.53
C LEU A 112 -17.67 -6.66 0.82
N ASN A 113 -17.58 -5.88 1.89
CA ASN A 113 -17.97 -6.31 3.24
C ASN A 113 -19.47 -6.62 3.33
N ILE A 114 -20.34 -5.79 2.74
CA ILE A 114 -21.79 -6.03 2.70
C ILE A 114 -22.09 -7.38 2.02
N ARG A 115 -21.44 -7.68 0.90
CA ARG A 115 -21.62 -8.96 0.19
C ARG A 115 -21.08 -10.14 1.00
N THR A 116 -19.92 -9.94 1.62
CA THR A 116 -19.29 -10.95 2.48
C THR A 116 -20.22 -11.32 3.64
N GLU A 117 -20.87 -10.32 4.25
CA GLU A 117 -21.83 -10.53 5.34
C GLU A 117 -23.08 -11.27 4.87
N ALA A 118 -23.64 -10.94 3.70
CA ALA A 118 -24.78 -11.66 3.12
C ALA A 118 -24.45 -13.15 2.90
N VAL A 119 -23.27 -13.46 2.37
CA VAL A 119 -22.83 -14.87 2.17
C VAL A 119 -22.63 -15.59 3.50
N ILE A 120 -22.06 -14.92 4.49
CA ILE A 120 -21.90 -15.50 5.84
C ILE A 120 -23.26 -15.74 6.51
N ALA A 121 -24.28 -14.92 6.22
CA ALA A 121 -25.65 -15.10 6.68
C ALA A 121 -26.42 -16.21 5.95
N GLY A 122 -25.82 -16.84 4.92
CA GLY A 122 -26.45 -17.90 4.13
C GLY A 122 -27.34 -17.40 3.00
N GLU A 123 -27.30 -16.10 2.68
CA GLU A 123 -28.02 -15.54 1.55
C GLU A 123 -27.33 -15.89 0.22
N ALA A 124 -28.10 -16.01 -0.86
CA ALA A 124 -27.54 -16.21 -2.19
C ALA A 124 -26.73 -14.98 -2.58
N ALA A 125 -25.41 -15.15 -2.74
CA ALA A 125 -24.49 -14.05 -3.08
C ALA A 125 -24.95 -13.37 -4.38
N PRO A 126 -25.22 -12.05 -4.40
CA PRO A 126 -25.49 -11.35 -5.64
C PRO A 126 -24.26 -11.46 -6.56
N PHE A 127 -24.45 -11.92 -7.80
CA PHE A 127 -23.41 -11.81 -8.83
C PHE A 127 -22.87 -10.39 -8.85
N GLY A 128 -21.56 -10.20 -8.86
CA GLY A 128 -21.09 -8.87 -9.20
C GLY A 128 -19.60 -8.66 -9.28
N TYR A 129 -19.26 -7.78 -10.20
CA TYR A 129 -17.94 -7.36 -10.65
C TYR A 129 -17.08 -6.67 -9.58
N MET A 130 -17.56 -6.46 -8.35
CA MET A 130 -16.83 -5.72 -7.32
C MET A 130 -15.54 -6.41 -6.87
N HIS A 131 -15.50 -7.75 -6.89
CA HIS A 131 -14.25 -8.46 -6.64
C HIS A 131 -13.22 -8.18 -7.75
N SER A 132 -13.65 -8.13 -9.02
CA SER A 132 -12.78 -7.74 -10.13
C SER A 132 -12.33 -6.28 -10.03
N VAL A 133 -13.20 -5.36 -9.59
CA VAL A 133 -12.84 -3.95 -9.34
C VAL A 133 -11.75 -3.85 -8.27
N TYR A 134 -11.85 -4.64 -7.20
CA TYR A 134 -10.82 -4.71 -6.16
C TYR A 134 -9.46 -5.14 -6.74
N ILE A 135 -9.45 -6.24 -7.50
CA ILE A 135 -8.23 -6.73 -8.17
C ILE A 135 -7.63 -5.65 -9.09
N VAL A 136 -8.46 -4.95 -9.86
CA VAL A 136 -7.99 -3.87 -10.74
C VAL A 136 -7.38 -2.72 -9.94
N VAL A 137 -8.02 -2.29 -8.84
CA VAL A 137 -7.50 -1.20 -7.99
C VAL A 137 -6.17 -1.60 -7.33
N ASP A 138 -6.05 -2.80 -6.79
CA ASP A 138 -4.78 -3.26 -6.21
C ASP A 138 -3.69 -3.39 -7.28
N PHE A 139 -4.03 -3.89 -8.46
CA PHE A 139 -3.10 -3.93 -9.58
C PHE A 139 -2.61 -2.53 -9.96
N LEU A 140 -3.49 -1.53 -10.00
CA LEU A 140 -3.11 -0.14 -10.23
C LEU A 140 -2.18 0.40 -9.13
N ILE A 141 -2.43 0.07 -7.86
CA ILE A 141 -1.55 0.43 -6.74
C ILE A 141 -0.17 -0.21 -6.94
N VAL A 142 -0.11 -1.50 -7.26
CA VAL A 142 1.14 -2.23 -7.51
C VAL A 142 1.94 -1.60 -8.65
N VAL A 143 1.30 -1.33 -9.80
CA VAL A 143 1.95 -0.66 -10.94
C VAL A 143 2.47 0.71 -10.53
N THR A 144 1.66 1.48 -9.79
CA THR A 144 2.04 2.82 -9.31
C THR A 144 3.24 2.76 -8.36
N LEU A 145 3.27 1.79 -7.44
CA LEU A 145 4.40 1.56 -6.52
C LEU A 145 5.68 1.18 -7.26
N VAL A 146 5.59 0.26 -8.24
CA VAL A 146 6.73 -0.17 -9.05
C VAL A 146 7.30 1.00 -9.87
N VAL A 147 6.43 1.77 -10.53
CA VAL A 147 6.86 2.96 -11.29
C VAL A 147 7.47 4.01 -10.36
N TYR A 148 6.88 4.25 -9.19
CA TYR A 148 7.41 5.16 -8.19
C TYR A 148 8.82 4.73 -7.74
N LEU A 149 9.00 3.46 -7.36
CA LEU A 149 10.30 2.91 -6.95
C LEU A 149 11.34 3.03 -8.05
N TRP A 150 10.97 2.69 -9.29
CA TRP A 150 11.87 2.80 -10.44
C TRP A 150 12.32 4.25 -10.66
N ARG A 151 11.39 5.21 -10.64
CA ARG A 151 11.73 6.64 -10.77
C ARG A 151 12.63 7.13 -9.64
N GLN A 152 12.30 6.81 -8.38
CA GLN A 152 13.11 7.21 -7.23
C GLN A 152 14.51 6.58 -7.28
N SER A 153 14.64 5.33 -7.72
CA SER A 153 15.94 4.67 -7.88
C SER A 153 16.79 5.35 -8.96
N ARG A 154 16.19 5.76 -10.08
CA ARG A 154 16.91 6.46 -11.17
C ARG A 154 17.42 7.83 -10.73
N LEU A 155 16.62 8.58 -9.97
CA LEU A 155 17.02 9.88 -9.43
C LEU A 155 18.18 9.78 -8.42
N LEU A 156 18.40 8.62 -7.81
CA LEU A 156 19.51 8.40 -6.88
C LEU A 156 20.78 7.90 -7.57
N ILE A 157 20.64 7.14 -8.66
CA ILE A 157 21.78 6.60 -9.42
C ILE A 157 22.30 7.62 -10.43
N ASN A 158 21.41 8.36 -11.10
CA ASN A 158 21.73 9.42 -12.06
C ASN A 158 21.11 10.75 -11.59
N PRO A 159 21.74 11.44 -10.63
CA PRO A 159 21.22 12.67 -10.02
C PRO A 159 21.21 13.89 -10.94
#